data_AF-A0A3B8V1B2-F1
#
_entry.id   AF-A0A3B8V1B2-F1
#
_cell.length_a   1.000
_cell.length_b   1.000
_cell.length_c   1.000
_cell.angle_alpha   90.00
_cell.angle_beta   90.00
_cell.angle_gamma   90.00
#
_symmetry.space_group_name_H-M   'P 1'
#
loop_
_entity.id
_entity.type
_entity.pdbx_description
1 polymer ?
#
loop_
_entity_poly.entity_id
_entity_poly.type
_entity_poly.pdbx_seq_one_letter_code
_entity_poly.pdbx_strand_id
1 'polypeptide(L)'
;MTDLRLVLKSLSARSTSTVVTCLLIAIAVALLISMRSLREAGRRSFTRGVGNAHLVVSGDSSPLVAVLNGIFYANPPRAPLPESKVTEIASSMPWAWTIPTQLGDSFRGFPVLGTTPAFLDDFEPAIGEPWRIRRPGRNIEGPFDVVLGSRVAAATGLGVGDRLFLTHGMGVDAAGGEVGIVDDPSATVEAEGDPHDGHDHDDHDD
;
A
#
# COMPACT_ATOMS: atom_id res chain seq x y z
N MET A 1 -23.75 -54.27 -17.54
CA MET A 1 -23.97 -53.67 -16.19
C MET A 1 -23.18 -54.39 -15.08
N THR A 2 -22.11 -55.12 -15.42
CA THR A 2 -21.38 -56.01 -14.50
C THR A 2 -20.03 -55.45 -14.04
N ASP A 3 -19.43 -54.55 -14.81
CA ASP A 3 -18.05 -54.10 -14.55
C ASP A 3 -17.96 -53.20 -13.31
N LEU A 4 -18.91 -52.27 -13.12
CA LEU A 4 -18.94 -51.41 -11.94
C LEU A 4 -19.11 -52.21 -10.63
N ARG A 5 -19.92 -53.28 -10.67
CA ARG A 5 -20.14 -54.16 -9.50
C ARG A 5 -18.88 -54.96 -9.16
N LEU A 6 -18.15 -55.43 -10.17
CA LEU A 6 -16.85 -56.10 -9.99
C LEU A 6 -15.81 -55.14 -9.39
N VAL A 7 -15.75 -53.91 -9.88
CA VAL A 7 -14.85 -52.87 -9.35
C VAL A 7 -15.18 -52.55 -7.89
N LEU A 8 -16.44 -52.31 -7.53
CA LEU A 8 -16.86 -52.05 -6.15
C LEU A 8 -16.58 -53.23 -5.20
N LYS A 9 -16.81 -54.47 -5.65
CA LYS A 9 -16.50 -55.69 -4.88
C LYS A 9 -14.99 -55.83 -4.65
N SER A 10 -14.17 -55.51 -5.66
CA SER A 10 -12.71 -55.51 -5.59
C SER A 10 -12.17 -54.44 -4.62
N LEU A 11 -12.71 -53.22 -4.69
CA LEU A 11 -12.37 -52.12 -3.76
C LEU A 11 -12.75 -52.47 -2.31
N SER A 12 -13.92 -53.07 -2.09
CA SER A 12 -14.34 -53.51 -0.76
C SER A 12 -13.48 -54.66 -0.20
N ALA A 13 -12.92 -55.52 -1.07
CA ALA A 13 -12.04 -56.62 -0.66
C ALA A 13 -10.65 -56.13 -0.22
N ARG A 14 -10.24 -54.92 -0.62
CA ARG A 14 -8.97 -54.27 -0.25
C ARG A 14 -9.19 -52.95 0.49
N SER A 15 -10.15 -52.94 1.42
CA SER A 15 -10.68 -51.75 2.07
C SER A 15 -9.60 -50.82 2.66
N THR A 16 -8.61 -51.34 3.37
CA THR A 16 -7.55 -50.52 3.98
C THR A 16 -6.75 -49.73 2.94
N SER A 17 -6.28 -50.38 1.88
CA SER A 17 -5.50 -49.73 0.82
C SER A 17 -6.34 -48.73 0.04
N THR A 18 -7.60 -49.07 -0.25
CA THR A 18 -8.55 -48.17 -0.92
C THR A 18 -8.83 -46.92 -0.08
N VAL A 19 -9.06 -47.07 1.23
CA VAL A 19 -9.32 -45.95 2.14
C VAL A 19 -8.11 -45.02 2.22
N VAL A 20 -6.90 -45.56 2.43
CA VAL A 20 -5.67 -44.76 2.49
C VAL A 20 -5.46 -44.00 1.18
N THR A 21 -5.64 -44.66 0.03
CA THR A 21 -5.48 -44.02 -1.29
C THR A 21 -6.52 -42.92 -1.50
N CYS A 22 -7.78 -43.18 -1.13
CA CYS A 22 -8.86 -42.19 -1.23
C CYS A 22 -8.58 -40.97 -0.34
N LEU A 23 -8.06 -41.19 0.88
CA LEU A 23 -7.71 -40.12 1.80
C LEU A 23 -6.52 -39.28 1.30
N LEU A 24 -5.49 -39.92 0.73
CA LEU A 24 -4.38 -39.20 0.11
C LEU A 24 -4.83 -38.32 -1.07
N ILE A 25 -5.69 -38.87 -1.95
CA ILE A 25 -6.28 -38.10 -3.06
C ILE A 25 -7.14 -36.96 -2.52
N ALA A 26 -7.96 -37.20 -1.50
CA ALA A 26 -8.81 -36.18 -0.89
C ALA A 26 -7.98 -35.03 -0.30
N ILE A 27 -6.89 -35.32 0.40
CA ILE A 27 -5.97 -34.30 0.94
C ILE A 27 -5.32 -33.51 -0.20
N ALA A 28 -4.78 -34.19 -1.23
CA ALA A 28 -4.14 -33.53 -2.36
C ALA A 28 -5.10 -32.57 -3.09
N VAL A 29 -6.34 -33.00 -3.32
CA VAL A 29 -7.39 -32.18 -3.94
C VAL A 29 -7.80 -31.03 -3.02
N ALA A 30 -7.98 -31.28 -1.72
CA ALA A 30 -8.33 -30.25 -0.74
C ALA A 30 -7.25 -29.15 -0.65
N LEU A 31 -5.97 -29.52 -0.65
CA LEU A 31 -4.86 -28.57 -0.68
C LEU A 31 -4.85 -27.73 -1.97
N LEU A 32 -5.05 -28.38 -3.12
CA LEU A 32 -5.11 -27.69 -4.41
C LEU A 32 -6.25 -26.67 -4.46
N ILE A 33 -7.45 -27.06 -4.01
CA ILE A 33 -8.63 -26.18 -3.95
C ILE A 33 -8.38 -25.04 -2.97
N SER A 34 -7.81 -25.31 -1.80
CA SER A 34 -7.52 -24.30 -0.78
C SER A 34 -6.52 -23.25 -1.28
N MET A 35 -5.43 -23.68 -1.92
CA MET A 35 -4.45 -22.78 -2.52
C MET A 35 -5.06 -21.91 -3.62
N ARG A 36 -5.89 -22.51 -4.50
CA ARG A 36 -6.63 -21.77 -5.53
C ARG A 36 -7.56 -20.73 -4.93
N SER A 37 -8.32 -21.12 -3.90
CA SER A 37 -9.25 -20.25 -3.19
C SER A 37 -8.53 -19.07 -2.53
N LEU A 38 -7.41 -19.33 -1.85
CA LEU A 38 -6.61 -18.29 -1.20
C LEU A 38 -6.02 -17.30 -2.21
N ARG A 39 -5.48 -17.80 -3.33
CA ARG A 39 -4.97 -16.97 -4.42
C ARG A 39 -6.06 -16.06 -4.98
N GLU A 40 -7.25 -16.60 -5.23
CA GLU A 40 -8.37 -15.86 -5.79
C GLU A 40 -8.94 -14.85 -4.78
N ALA A 41 -9.04 -15.21 -3.51
CA ALA A 41 -9.45 -14.30 -2.44
C ALA A 41 -8.47 -13.14 -2.28
N GLY A 42 -7.16 -13.41 -2.37
CA GLY A 42 -6.12 -12.39 -2.40
C GLY A 42 -6.32 -11.45 -3.60
N ARG A 43 -6.41 -12.00 -4.82
CA ARG A 43 -6.62 -11.23 -6.05
C ARG A 43 -7.85 -10.32 -5.98
N ARG A 44 -8.99 -10.85 -5.51
CA ARG A 44 -10.24 -10.08 -5.33
C ARG A 44 -10.14 -8.98 -4.28
N SER A 45 -9.30 -9.16 -3.27
CA SER A 45 -9.07 -8.14 -2.24
C SER A 45 -8.29 -6.96 -2.82
N PHE A 46 -7.32 -7.21 -3.71
CA PHE A 46 -6.62 -6.15 -4.42
C PHE A 46 -7.50 -5.42 -5.43
N THR A 47 -8.34 -6.11 -6.21
CA THR A 47 -9.20 -5.46 -7.22
C THR A 47 -10.24 -4.52 -6.61
N ARG A 48 -10.60 -4.70 -5.34
CA ARG A 48 -11.51 -3.78 -4.63
C ARG A 48 -10.83 -2.51 -4.13
N GLY A 49 -9.50 -2.50 -4.00
CA GLY A 49 -8.76 -1.38 -3.42
C GLY A 49 -8.20 -0.38 -4.41
N VAL A 50 -8.22 -0.67 -5.72
CA VAL A 50 -7.67 0.23 -6.76
C VAL A 50 -8.60 1.41 -7.08
N GLY A 51 -9.87 1.32 -6.67
CA GLY A 51 -10.82 2.40 -6.86
C GLY A 51 -11.12 2.70 -8.33
N ASN A 52 -11.38 3.97 -8.63
CA ASN A 52 -11.57 4.48 -9.99
C ASN A 52 -10.26 4.92 -10.69
N ALA A 53 -9.09 4.56 -10.13
CA ALA A 53 -7.80 4.84 -10.75
C ALA A 53 -7.50 3.86 -11.90
N HIS A 54 -7.17 4.40 -13.07
CA HIS A 54 -6.89 3.60 -14.27
C HIS A 54 -5.40 3.35 -14.50
N LEU A 55 -4.54 4.27 -14.01
CA LEU A 55 -3.11 4.22 -14.21
C LEU A 55 -2.40 4.66 -12.93
N VAL A 56 -1.42 3.86 -12.50
CA VAL A 56 -0.48 4.21 -11.43
C VAL A 56 0.87 4.41 -12.07
N VAL A 57 1.46 5.58 -11.86
CA VAL A 57 2.80 5.92 -12.35
C VAL A 57 3.74 5.97 -11.15
N SER A 58 4.84 5.22 -11.21
CA SER A 58 5.87 5.20 -10.17
C SER A 58 7.24 5.05 -10.81
N GLY A 59 8.28 5.57 -10.13
CA GLY A 59 9.68 5.29 -10.45
C GLY A 59 10.15 3.93 -9.93
N ASP A 60 9.34 3.21 -9.13
CA ASP A 60 9.68 1.89 -8.62
C ASP A 60 9.88 0.87 -9.75
N SER A 61 10.91 0.03 -9.62
CA SER A 61 11.26 -0.98 -10.62
C SER A 61 10.28 -2.13 -10.77
N SER A 62 9.35 -2.30 -9.83
CA SER A 62 8.37 -3.40 -9.81
C SER A 62 6.95 -2.85 -9.84
N PRO A 63 6.11 -3.26 -10.82
CA PRO A 63 4.70 -2.88 -10.87
C PRO A 63 3.93 -3.24 -9.59
N LEU A 64 4.27 -4.37 -8.96
CA LEU A 64 3.65 -4.78 -7.70
C LEU A 64 4.00 -3.80 -6.58
N VAL A 65 5.26 -3.39 -6.48
CA VAL A 65 5.71 -2.41 -5.48
C VAL A 65 5.04 -1.06 -5.72
N ALA A 66 4.96 -0.61 -6.97
CA ALA A 66 4.27 0.62 -7.35
C ALA A 66 2.81 0.63 -6.87
N VAL A 67 2.08 -0.46 -7.07
CA VAL A 67 0.68 -0.58 -6.61
C VAL A 67 0.60 -0.65 -5.08
N LEU A 68 1.44 -1.44 -4.43
CA LEU A 68 1.43 -1.58 -2.97
C LEU A 68 1.76 -0.26 -2.27
N ASN A 69 2.72 0.50 -2.78
CA ASN A 69 3.11 1.79 -2.22
C ASN A 69 2.09 2.89 -2.58
N GLY A 70 1.68 2.98 -3.85
CA GLY A 70 0.81 4.05 -4.34
C GLY A 70 -0.65 3.94 -3.90
N ILE A 71 -1.22 2.73 -3.88
CA ILE A 71 -2.64 2.51 -3.57
C ILE A 71 -2.84 2.01 -2.14
N PHE A 72 -1.98 1.09 -1.68
CA PHE A 72 -2.15 0.44 -0.36
C PHE A 72 -1.30 1.07 0.73
N TYR A 73 -0.52 2.10 0.42
CA TYR A 73 0.32 2.83 1.35
C TYR A 73 1.26 1.92 2.14
N ALA A 74 1.74 0.85 1.51
CA ALA A 74 2.50 -0.20 2.18
C ALA A 74 3.85 0.30 2.68
N ASN A 75 4.57 1.05 1.83
CA ASN A 75 5.87 1.66 2.16
C ASN A 75 6.06 2.97 1.35
N PRO A 76 7.00 3.84 1.76
CA PRO A 76 7.49 4.92 0.91
C PRO A 76 8.09 4.37 -0.40
N PRO A 77 7.93 5.08 -1.53
CA PRO A 77 8.56 4.68 -2.79
C PRO A 77 10.09 4.72 -2.66
N ARG A 78 10.79 3.74 -3.24
CA ARG A 78 12.26 3.73 -3.22
C ARG A 78 12.86 4.68 -4.25
N ALA A 79 12.10 4.97 -5.30
CA ALA A 79 12.47 5.89 -6.36
C ALA A 79 11.33 6.90 -6.56
N PRO A 80 11.27 7.97 -5.75
CA PRO A 80 10.27 9.02 -5.93
C PRO A 80 10.49 9.76 -7.25
N LEU A 81 9.40 10.19 -7.88
CA LEU A 81 9.47 11.00 -9.09
C LEU A 81 9.76 12.47 -8.72
N PRO A 82 10.68 13.16 -9.41
CA PRO A 82 10.90 14.58 -9.20
C PRO A 82 9.66 15.37 -9.66
N GLU A 83 9.41 16.50 -9.01
CA GLU A 83 8.24 17.36 -9.27
C GLU A 83 8.12 17.78 -10.75
N SER A 84 9.26 18.02 -11.41
CA SER A 84 9.31 18.33 -12.84
C SER A 84 8.69 17.22 -13.69
N LYS A 85 8.96 15.95 -13.35
CA LYS A 85 8.43 14.79 -14.05
C LYS A 85 6.94 14.58 -13.77
N VAL A 86 6.51 14.82 -12.53
CA VAL A 86 5.10 14.80 -12.16
C VAL A 86 4.31 15.83 -12.98
N THR A 87 4.84 17.05 -13.09
CA THR A 87 4.23 18.13 -13.88
C THR A 87 4.21 17.81 -15.37
N GLU A 88 5.32 17.29 -15.91
CA GLU A 88 5.40 16.82 -17.30
C GLU A 88 4.31 15.78 -17.58
N ILE A 89 4.19 14.74 -16.74
CA ILE A 89 3.18 13.69 -16.90
C ILE A 89 1.78 14.27 -16.80
N ALA A 90 1.50 15.12 -15.81
CA ALA A 90 0.19 15.74 -15.62
C ALA A 90 -0.24 16.61 -16.82
N SER A 91 0.71 17.19 -17.55
CA SER A 91 0.45 17.99 -18.75
C SER A 91 0.49 17.20 -20.08
N SER A 92 0.98 15.96 -20.07
CA SER A 92 1.30 15.20 -21.30
C SER A 92 0.07 14.72 -22.08
N MET A 93 -1.07 14.48 -21.42
CA MET A 93 -2.30 13.99 -22.03
C MET A 93 -3.52 14.65 -21.37
N PRO A 94 -4.70 14.62 -22.03
CA PRO A 94 -5.94 15.14 -21.45
C PRO A 94 -6.50 14.16 -20.40
N TRP A 95 -5.81 14.03 -19.27
CA TRP A 95 -6.27 13.24 -18.14
C TRP A 95 -7.57 13.83 -17.57
N ALA A 96 -8.50 12.97 -17.14
CA ALA A 96 -9.69 13.44 -16.43
C ALA A 96 -9.30 14.12 -15.10
N TRP A 97 -8.31 13.55 -14.41
CA TRP A 97 -7.69 14.08 -13.20
C TRP A 97 -6.31 13.45 -13.02
N THR A 98 -5.43 14.11 -12.28
CA THR A 98 -4.15 13.57 -11.84
C THR A 98 -3.93 13.92 -10.38
N ILE A 99 -3.56 12.92 -9.58
CA ILE A 99 -3.40 13.08 -8.14
C ILE A 99 -1.97 12.69 -7.78
N PRO A 100 -1.10 13.67 -7.50
CA PRO A 100 0.22 13.37 -6.97
C PRO A 100 0.08 12.88 -5.52
N THR A 101 0.90 11.89 -5.18
CA THR A 101 0.91 11.28 -3.84
C THR A 101 2.34 11.16 -3.34
N GLN A 102 2.55 11.51 -2.09
CA GLN A 102 3.83 11.39 -1.41
C GLN A 102 3.65 10.64 -0.10
N LEU A 103 4.47 9.60 0.10
CA LEU A 103 4.54 8.83 1.34
C LEU A 103 5.95 8.95 1.92
N GLY A 104 6.04 8.95 3.25
CA GLY A 104 7.32 9.06 3.94
C GLY A 104 7.15 9.19 5.45
N ASP A 105 6.11 9.89 5.88
CA ASP A 105 5.86 10.14 7.28
C ASP A 105 4.83 9.18 7.87
N SER A 106 4.81 9.10 9.19
CA SER A 106 3.84 8.32 9.94
C SER A 106 3.30 9.10 11.14
N PHE A 107 2.12 8.69 11.60
CA PHE A 107 1.51 9.18 12.82
C PHE A 107 1.04 8.00 13.65
N ARG A 108 1.71 7.73 14.79
CA ARG A 108 1.41 6.57 15.65
C ARG A 108 1.31 5.24 14.88
N GLY A 109 2.18 5.06 13.88
CA GLY A 109 2.20 3.87 13.01
C GLY A 109 1.16 3.88 11.87
N PHE A 110 0.34 4.92 11.74
CA PHE A 110 -0.50 5.12 10.55
C PHE A 110 0.30 5.85 9.46
N PRO A 111 0.19 5.44 8.20
CA PRO A 111 0.85 6.13 7.10
C PRO A 111 0.26 7.54 6.91
N VAL A 112 1.12 8.51 6.60
CA VAL A 112 0.70 9.85 6.22
C VAL A 112 0.90 10.02 4.71
N LEU A 113 -0.16 10.46 4.05
CA LEU A 113 -0.19 10.69 2.61
C LEU A 113 -0.24 12.20 2.34
N GLY A 114 0.81 12.72 1.73
CA GLY A 114 0.79 14.06 1.12
C GLY A 114 0.10 13.98 -0.25
N THR A 115 -0.92 14.79 -0.47
CA THR A 115 -1.66 14.81 -1.73
C THR A 115 -2.43 16.12 -1.92
N THR A 116 -3.17 16.24 -3.02
CA THR A 116 -3.97 17.41 -3.38
C THR A 116 -5.43 17.22 -2.99
N PRO A 117 -6.24 18.30 -2.95
CA PRO A 117 -7.68 18.21 -2.64
C PRO A 117 -8.45 17.27 -3.59
N ALA A 118 -7.97 17.13 -4.84
CA ALA A 118 -8.51 16.21 -5.84
C ALA A 118 -8.54 14.73 -5.38
N PHE A 119 -7.69 14.34 -4.41
CA PHE A 119 -7.76 13.00 -3.82
C PHE A 119 -9.09 12.73 -3.10
N LEU A 120 -9.68 13.76 -2.50
CA LEU A 120 -10.96 13.63 -1.80
C LEU A 120 -12.16 13.95 -2.70
N ASP A 121 -11.95 14.70 -3.78
CA ASP A 121 -13.00 15.12 -4.70
C ASP A 121 -13.22 14.11 -5.86
N ASP A 122 -12.14 13.65 -6.51
CA ASP A 122 -12.21 12.87 -7.75
C ASP A 122 -11.94 11.37 -7.56
N PHE A 123 -11.12 10.99 -6.57
CA PHE A 123 -10.77 9.59 -6.33
C PHE A 123 -11.81 8.88 -5.46
N GLU A 124 -12.25 7.71 -5.94
CA GLU A 124 -13.17 6.82 -5.24
C GLU A 124 -12.44 5.54 -4.85
N PRO A 125 -12.26 5.23 -3.55
CA PRO A 125 -11.57 4.02 -3.10
C PRO A 125 -12.24 2.73 -3.55
N ALA A 126 -13.56 2.77 -3.67
CA ALA A 126 -14.37 1.76 -4.32
C ALA A 126 -15.28 2.46 -5.33
N ILE A 127 -15.41 1.89 -6.52
CA ILE A 127 -16.19 2.49 -7.62
C ILE A 127 -17.64 2.70 -7.15
N GLY A 128 -18.11 3.94 -7.22
CA GLY A 128 -19.42 4.38 -6.75
C GLY A 128 -19.50 4.74 -5.26
N GLU A 129 -18.38 4.70 -4.54
CA GLU A 129 -18.27 5.07 -3.13
C GLU A 129 -17.23 6.18 -2.94
N PRO A 130 -17.57 7.45 -3.26
CA PRO A 130 -16.67 8.58 -3.05
C PRO A 130 -16.41 8.84 -1.57
N TRP A 131 -15.33 9.57 -1.29
CA TRP A 131 -15.01 9.97 0.08
C TRP A 131 -16.13 10.79 0.71
N ARG A 132 -16.31 10.59 2.02
CA ARG A 132 -17.31 11.32 2.82
C ARG A 132 -16.64 11.95 4.02
N ILE A 133 -16.65 13.27 4.06
CA ILE A 133 -16.10 14.05 5.17
C ILE A 133 -17.22 14.33 6.18
N ARG A 134 -16.99 13.92 7.44
CA ARG A 134 -17.94 14.15 8.54
C ARG A 134 -17.83 15.60 9.01
N ARG A 135 -18.97 16.31 9.12
CA ARG A 135 -19.01 17.67 9.71
C ARG A 135 -18.59 17.63 11.19
N PRO A 136 -17.84 18.63 11.68
CA PRO A 136 -17.47 19.91 11.04
C PRO A 136 -16.19 19.86 10.17
N GLY A 137 -15.71 18.68 9.77
CA GLY A 137 -14.54 18.54 8.90
C GLY A 137 -14.75 19.12 7.50
N ARG A 138 -13.63 19.41 6.83
CA ARG A 138 -13.54 19.97 5.47
C ARG A 138 -12.43 19.27 4.68
N ASN A 139 -12.39 19.50 3.36
CA ASN A 139 -11.29 19.06 2.51
C ASN A 139 -10.02 19.89 2.85
N ILE A 140 -8.89 19.51 2.28
CA ILE A 140 -7.61 20.21 2.36
C ILE A 140 -7.78 21.56 1.65
N GLU A 141 -7.62 22.67 2.38
CA GLU A 141 -7.75 24.02 1.83
C GLU A 141 -6.43 24.79 1.89
N GLY A 142 -5.57 24.46 2.85
CA GLY A 142 -4.29 25.10 3.05
C GLY A 142 -3.14 24.14 3.36
N PRO A 143 -1.91 24.68 3.43
CA PRO A 143 -0.75 23.93 3.88
C PRO A 143 -0.98 23.45 5.32
N PHE A 144 -0.57 22.21 5.61
CA PHE A 144 -0.72 21.55 6.91
C PHE A 144 -2.16 21.22 7.35
N ASP A 145 -3.16 21.41 6.49
CA ASP A 145 -4.48 20.80 6.72
C ASP A 145 -4.35 19.27 6.63
N VAL A 146 -5.01 18.57 7.55
CA VAL A 146 -4.99 17.11 7.62
C VAL A 146 -6.41 16.58 7.66
N VAL A 147 -6.70 15.61 6.79
CA VAL A 147 -7.93 14.84 6.84
C VAL A 147 -7.64 13.49 7.48
N LEU A 148 -8.27 13.23 8.62
CA LEU A 148 -8.12 11.96 9.33
C LEU A 148 -9.05 10.90 8.73
N GLY A 149 -8.46 9.76 8.34
CA GLY A 149 -9.23 8.57 8.01
C GLY A 149 -10.10 8.11 9.18
N SER A 150 -11.26 7.54 8.88
CA SER A 150 -12.25 7.12 9.89
C SER A 150 -11.67 6.21 10.98
N ARG A 151 -10.81 5.26 10.58
CA ARG A 151 -10.11 4.34 11.50
C ARG A 151 -9.10 5.07 12.38
N VAL A 152 -8.38 6.06 11.84
CA VAL A 152 -7.41 6.84 12.61
C VAL A 152 -8.14 7.69 13.65
N ALA A 153 -9.18 8.41 13.25
CA ALA A 153 -10.00 9.22 14.16
C ALA A 153 -10.61 8.37 15.30
N ALA A 154 -11.09 7.16 14.99
CA ALA A 154 -11.63 6.27 16.01
C ALA A 154 -10.56 5.73 16.97
N ALA A 155 -9.36 5.41 16.46
CA ALA A 155 -8.28 4.85 17.27
C ALA A 155 -7.58 5.90 18.15
N THR A 156 -7.48 7.15 17.68
CA THR A 156 -6.76 8.22 18.39
C THR A 156 -7.66 9.12 19.19
N GLY A 157 -8.97 9.15 18.89
CA GLY A 157 -9.93 10.08 19.48
C GLY A 157 -9.77 11.52 19.01
N LEU A 158 -8.91 11.80 18.02
CA LEU A 158 -8.66 13.14 17.52
C LEU A 158 -9.88 13.70 16.78
N GLY A 159 -10.14 14.98 17.01
CA GLY A 159 -11.18 15.78 16.38
C GLY A 159 -10.63 16.97 15.59
N VAL A 160 -11.55 17.74 15.02
CA VAL A 160 -11.22 19.00 14.34
C VAL A 160 -10.74 20.01 15.38
N GLY A 161 -9.58 20.63 15.14
CA GLY A 161 -8.95 21.61 16.03
C GLY A 161 -7.82 21.04 16.88
N ASP A 162 -7.68 19.71 16.93
CA ASP A 162 -6.54 19.08 17.61
C ASP A 162 -5.26 19.23 16.80
N ARG A 163 -4.14 19.30 17.50
CA ARG A 163 -2.80 19.30 16.90
C ARG A 163 -2.24 17.89 16.89
N LEU A 164 -1.56 17.54 15.81
CA LEU A 164 -0.84 16.28 15.66
C LEU A 164 0.60 16.57 15.22
N PHE A 165 1.50 15.67 15.59
CA PHE A 165 2.91 15.73 15.22
C PHE A 165 3.24 14.47 14.42
N LEU A 166 3.87 14.66 13.27
CA LEU A 166 4.28 13.57 12.40
C LEU A 166 5.68 13.11 12.77
N THR A 167 5.94 11.84 12.54
CA THR A 167 7.27 11.25 12.64
C THR A 167 7.78 11.00 11.23
N HIS A 168 9.00 11.43 10.95
CA HIS A 168 9.66 11.10 9.69
C HIS A 168 9.97 9.60 9.62
N GLY A 169 9.63 8.99 8.50
CA GLY A 169 9.81 7.56 8.27
C GLY A 169 8.57 6.73 8.58
N MET A 170 8.52 5.59 7.89
CA MET A 170 7.57 4.50 8.13
C MET A 170 8.28 3.41 8.94
N GLY A 171 8.51 3.70 10.22
CA GLY A 171 9.21 2.81 11.15
C GLY A 171 8.45 2.70 12.46
N VAL A 172 8.28 1.47 12.93
CA VAL A 172 7.77 1.19 14.29
C VAL A 172 8.91 1.44 15.27
N ASP A 173 9.31 2.69 15.49
CA ASP A 173 10.03 3.05 16.71
C ASP A 173 9.01 3.24 17.84
N ALA A 174 8.23 2.18 18.07
CA ALA A 174 7.55 1.90 19.32
C ALA A 174 8.45 1.03 20.22
N ALA A 175 9.76 1.25 20.16
CA ALA A 175 10.76 0.66 21.04
C ALA A 175 11.67 1.76 21.61
N GLY A 176 11.16 2.47 22.62
CA GLY A 176 11.97 2.95 23.75
C GLY A 176 13.20 3.84 23.49
N GLY A 177 13.12 4.82 22.59
CA GLY A 177 14.05 5.95 22.60
C GLY A 177 13.43 7.12 23.36
N GLU A 178 14.08 7.60 24.43
CA GLU A 178 13.72 8.86 25.08
C GLU A 178 13.69 9.98 24.02
N VAL A 179 12.52 10.60 23.84
CA VAL A 179 12.39 11.82 23.05
C VAL A 179 12.97 12.95 23.88
N GLY A 180 14.23 13.29 23.61
CA GLY A 180 14.84 14.51 24.12
C GLY A 180 14.10 15.73 23.58
N ILE A 181 13.67 16.61 24.48
CA ILE A 181 13.13 17.93 24.14
C ILE A 181 14.29 18.75 23.59
N VAL A 182 14.30 19.00 22.27
CA VAL A 182 15.10 20.09 21.70
C VAL A 182 14.23 21.34 21.73
N ASP A 183 14.37 22.11 22.81
CA ASP A 183 13.78 23.44 22.95
C ASP A 183 14.81 24.46 22.43
N ASP A 184 14.96 24.54 21.10
CA ASP A 184 15.72 25.63 20.48
C ASP A 184 14.85 26.36 19.44
N PRO A 185 14.32 27.55 19.78
CA PRO A 185 13.53 28.38 18.87
C PRO A 185 14.38 29.08 17.79
N SER A 186 15.67 28.74 17.64
CA SER A 186 16.58 29.31 16.64
C SER A 186 17.15 28.32 15.62
N ALA A 187 16.70 27.05 15.62
CA ALA A 187 17.13 26.08 14.62
C ALA A 187 16.58 26.45 13.22
N THR A 188 17.39 27.16 12.45
CA THR A 188 17.22 27.33 11.00
C THR A 188 17.27 25.97 10.32
N VAL A 189 16.21 25.65 9.58
CA VAL A 189 16.16 24.46 8.71
C VAL A 189 17.15 24.67 7.57
N GLU A 190 18.38 24.20 7.73
CA GLU A 190 19.29 24.02 6.61
C GLU A 190 19.05 22.62 6.03
N ALA A 191 18.65 22.59 4.75
CA ALA A 191 18.57 21.37 3.97
C ALA A 191 20.00 20.95 3.63
N GLU A 192 20.61 20.15 4.51
CA GLU A 192 21.92 19.57 4.25
C GLU A 192 21.76 18.42 3.24
N GLY A 193 22.13 18.72 1.99
CA GLY A 193 22.23 17.73 0.93
C GLY A 193 23.43 16.83 1.18
N ASP A 194 23.18 15.52 1.17
CA ASP A 194 24.20 14.48 1.21
C ASP A 194 25.20 14.67 0.05
N PRO A 195 26.51 14.82 0.30
CA PRO A 195 27.49 14.91 -0.78
C PRO A 195 27.72 13.51 -1.37
N HIS A 196 27.32 13.34 -2.62
CA HIS A 196 27.72 12.18 -3.42
C HIS A 196 29.24 12.17 -3.59
N ASP A 197 29.91 11.19 -2.98
CA ASP A 197 31.30 10.86 -3.24
C ASP A 197 31.50 10.56 -4.73
N GLY A 198 32.31 11.40 -5.38
CA GLY A 198 32.76 11.23 -6.75
C GLY A 198 33.74 10.06 -6.84
N HIS A 199 33.43 9.10 -7.71
CA HIS A 199 34.42 8.14 -8.18
C HIS A 199 35.26 8.82 -9.25
N ASP A 200 36.50 9.17 -8.88
CA ASP A 200 37.55 9.57 -9.80
C ASP A 200 37.88 8.41 -10.76
N HIS A 201 37.84 8.70 -12.06
CA HIS A 201 38.47 7.89 -13.09
C HIS A 201 39.89 8.40 -13.28
N ASP A 202 40.88 7.63 -12.82
CA ASP A 202 42.28 7.86 -13.15
C ASP A 202 42.52 7.50 -14.64
N ASP A 203 42.96 8.50 -15.38
CA ASP A 203 43.56 8.38 -16.71
C ASP A 203 44.87 7.58 -16.62
N HIS A 204 45.00 6.54 -17.44
CA HIS A 204 46.28 5.94 -17.76
C HIS A 204 46.58 6.20 -19.25
N ASP A 205 47.49 7.14 -19.48
CA ASP A 205 48.27 7.26 -20.71
C ASP A 205 49.21 6.05 -20.87
N ASP A 206 49.15 5.41 -22.04
CA ASP A 206 50.27 4.85 -22.82
C ASP A 206 49.83 4.62 -24.28
#